data_AF-A0A060BTJ1-F1
#
_entry.id   AF-A0A060BTJ1-F1
#
_cell.length_a   1.000
_cell.length_b   1.000
_cell.length_c   1.000
_cell.angle_alpha   90.00
_cell.angle_beta   90.00
_cell.angle_gamma   90.00
#
_symmetry.space_group_name_H-M   'P 1'
#
loop_
_entity.id
_entity.type
_entity.pdbx_description
1 polymer ?
#
loop_
_entity_poly.entity_id
_entity_poly.type
_entity_poly.pdbx_seq_one_letter_code
_entity_poly.pdbx_strand_id
1 'polypeptide(L)' 'MEGHPWQRPAHSAASPRPLLAPALALGATVGLASAPAHAAIWSSCDQWGNTSLNGYTLYNNIWGSGAGA' A
#
# COMPACT_ATOMS: atom_id res chain seq x y z
N MET A 1 -13.47 43.79 -55.19
CA MET A 1 -13.13 44.18 -53.81
C MET A 1 -13.55 43.02 -52.92
N GLU A 2 -12.82 41.91 -52.98
CA GLU A 2 -13.14 40.67 -52.28
C GLU A 2 -12.06 40.43 -51.24
N GLY A 3 -12.42 40.58 -49.96
CA GLY A 3 -11.56 40.27 -48.84
C GLY A 3 -12.00 38.95 -48.21
N HIS A 4 -11.26 37.88 -48.43
CA HIS A 4 -11.47 36.58 -47.77
C HIS A 4 -11.12 36.69 -46.28
N PRO A 5 -12.05 36.35 -45.36
CA PRO A 5 -11.73 36.33 -43.93
C PRO A 5 -10.82 35.15 -43.62
N TRP A 6 -9.66 35.47 -43.04
CA TRP A 6 -8.69 34.51 -42.49
C TRP A 6 -9.35 33.55 -41.50
N GLN A 7 -9.60 32.31 -41.92
CA GLN A 7 -9.90 31.22 -41.01
C GLN A 7 -8.61 30.83 -40.26
N ARG A 8 -8.57 31.10 -38.96
CA ARG A 8 -7.48 30.65 -38.08
C ARG A 8 -7.66 29.15 -37.80
N PRO A 9 -6.59 28.32 -37.90
CA PRO A 9 -6.69 26.91 -37.54
C PRO A 9 -7.00 26.79 -36.04
N ALA A 10 -8.12 26.16 -35.72
CA ALA A 10 -8.38 25.71 -34.36
C ALA A 10 -7.36 24.61 -34.06
N HIS A 11 -6.31 24.93 -33.30
CA HIS A 11 -5.49 23.90 -32.68
C HIS A 11 -6.38 23.15 -31.70
N SER A 12 -6.82 21.96 -32.08
CA SER A 12 -7.47 21.02 -31.15
C SER A 12 -6.55 20.81 -29.96
N ALA A 13 -6.90 21.44 -28.83
CA ALA A 13 -6.21 21.20 -27.57
C ALA A 13 -6.39 19.71 -27.22
N ALA A 14 -5.27 18.98 -27.21
CA ALA A 14 -5.27 17.58 -26.83
C ALA A 14 -5.82 17.44 -25.39
N SER A 15 -6.95 16.75 -25.28
CA SER A 15 -7.63 16.47 -24.01
C SER A 15 -6.74 15.56 -23.15
N PRO A 16 -6.32 15.96 -21.92
CA PRO A 16 -5.40 15.19 -21.06
C PRO A 16 -6.02 13.89 -20.47
N ARG A 17 -7.10 13.39 -21.07
CA ARG A 17 -7.93 12.30 -20.57
C ARG A 17 -7.45 10.86 -20.82
N PRO A 18 -6.43 10.51 -21.66
CA PRO A 18 -6.19 9.09 -21.93
C PRO A 18 -5.60 8.32 -20.73
N LEU A 19 -5.08 9.01 -19.72
CA LEU A 19 -4.38 8.38 -18.58
C LEU A 19 -5.20 8.30 -17.29
N LEU A 20 -6.33 9.00 -17.21
CA LEU A 20 -7.11 9.09 -15.97
C LEU A 20 -7.74 7.74 -15.58
N ALA A 21 -8.32 7.05 -16.56
CA ALA A 21 -8.95 5.75 -16.35
C ALA A 21 -7.94 4.67 -15.87
N PRO A 22 -6.77 4.46 -16.52
CA PRO A 22 -5.79 3.51 -16.02
C PRO A 22 -5.18 3.94 -14.68
N ALA A 23 -4.99 5.23 -14.42
CA ALA A 23 -4.50 5.71 -13.11
C ALA A 23 -5.49 5.41 -11.98
N LEU A 24 -6.79 5.61 -12.21
CA LEU A 24 -7.84 5.25 -11.25
C LEU A 24 -7.94 3.73 -11.05
N ALA A 25 -7.83 2.95 -12.13
CA ALA A 25 -7.83 1.50 -12.05
C ALA A 25 -6.64 0.96 -11.24
N LEU A 26 -5.43 1.48 -11.49
CA LEU A 26 -4.23 1.13 -10.73
C LEU A 26 -4.31 1.60 -9.28
N GLY A 27 -4.79 2.82 -9.03
CA GLY A 27 -4.99 3.33 -7.68
C GLY A 27 -5.99 2.49 -6.89
N ALA A 28 -7.09 2.07 -7.53
CA ALA A 28 -8.07 1.17 -6.92
C ALA A 28 -7.45 -0.21 -6.61
N THR A 29 -6.73 -0.84 -7.54
CA THR A 29 -6.13 -2.16 -7.28
C THR A 29 -5.10 -2.12 -6.17
N VAL A 30 -4.23 -1.09 -6.12
CA VAL A 30 -3.25 -0.94 -5.03
C VAL A 30 -3.94 -0.70 -3.69
N GLY A 31 -4.97 0.17 -3.66
CA GLY A 31 -5.73 0.44 -2.44
C GLY A 31 -6.59 -0.74 -1.96
N LEU A 32 -7.09 -1.58 -2.86
CA LEU A 32 -7.85 -2.79 -2.54
C LEU A 32 -6.93 -3.98 -2.20
N ALA A 33 -5.71 -4.03 -2.75
CA ALA A 33 -4.73 -5.07 -2.48
C ALA A 33 -3.86 -4.79 -1.23
N SER A 34 -3.96 -3.60 -0.62
CA SER A 34 -3.26 -3.30 0.63
C SER A 34 -3.90 -4.06 1.80
N ALA A 35 -3.43 -5.29 2.02
CA ALA A 35 -3.78 -6.06 3.21
C ALA A 35 -2.90 -5.62 4.40
N PRO A 36 -3.41 -5.67 5.65
CA PRO A 36 -2.59 -5.48 6.83
C PRO A 36 -1.46 -6.51 6.86
N ALA A 37 -0.22 -6.07 6.98
CA ALA A 37 0.88 -6.99 7.25
C ALA A 37 0.74 -7.52 8.68
N HIS A 38 0.46 -8.81 8.84
CA HIS A 38 0.40 -9.46 10.15
C HIS A 38 1.82 -9.67 10.68
N ALA A 39 2.39 -8.62 11.28
CA ALA A 39 3.65 -8.70 12.00
C ALA A 39 3.40 -9.18 13.43
N ALA A 40 4.33 -9.95 13.98
CA ALA A 40 4.38 -10.19 15.42
C ALA A 40 4.56 -8.84 16.12
N ILE A 41 3.57 -8.41 16.90
CA ILE A 41 3.59 -7.09 17.56
C ILE A 41 4.28 -7.12 18.93
N TRP A 42 4.87 -8.25 19.30
CA TRP A 42 5.61 -8.44 20.54
C TRP A 42 6.82 -9.34 20.29
N SER A 43 7.91 -9.04 21.01
CA SER A 43 9.17 -9.79 20.98
C SER A 43 9.78 -9.79 22.39
N SER A 44 10.50 -10.83 22.75
CA SER A 44 11.26 -10.92 24.00
C SER A 44 12.51 -11.77 23.79
N CYS A 45 13.61 -11.35 24.42
CA CYS A 45 14.84 -12.13 24.54
C CYS A 45 14.89 -12.93 25.84
N ASP A 46 13.97 -12.67 26.78
CA ASP A 46 13.97 -13.30 28.09
C ASP A 46 13.52 -14.75 28.00
N GLN A 47 14.26 -15.62 28.65
CA GLN A 47 13.82 -16.99 28.83
C GLN A 47 12.50 -16.99 29.62
N TRP A 48 11.45 -17.59 29.06
CA TRP A 48 10.10 -17.68 29.67
C TRP A 48 9.32 -16.35 29.72
N GLY A 49 9.73 -15.34 28.96
CA GLY A 49 8.96 -14.10 28.79
C GLY A 49 7.55 -14.38 28.28
N ASN A 50 6.56 -13.58 28.68
CA ASN A 50 5.19 -13.71 28.18
C ASN A 50 4.48 -12.35 28.11
N THR A 51 3.43 -12.28 27.29
CA THR A 51 2.54 -11.11 27.22
C THR A 51 1.10 -11.54 27.00
N SER A 52 0.15 -10.70 27.43
CA SER A 52 -1.28 -10.86 27.12
C SER A 52 -1.68 -9.89 26.02
N LEU A 53 -2.20 -10.43 24.91
CA LEU A 53 -2.56 -9.66 23.74
C LEU A 53 -3.89 -10.15 23.16
N ASN A 54 -4.87 -9.25 23.10
CA ASN A 54 -6.17 -9.49 22.47
C ASN A 54 -6.90 -10.77 22.96
N GLY A 55 -6.79 -11.06 24.26
CA GLY A 55 -7.42 -12.24 24.90
C GLY A 55 -6.59 -13.53 24.86
N TYR A 56 -5.40 -13.51 24.25
CA TYR A 56 -4.47 -14.63 24.24
C TYR A 56 -3.21 -14.33 25.04
N THR A 57 -2.59 -15.36 25.61
CA THR A 57 -1.26 -15.25 26.22
C THR A 57 -0.22 -15.84 25.29
N LEU A 58 0.77 -15.03 24.94
CA LEU A 58 1.93 -15.43 24.15
C LEU A 58 3.09 -15.75 25.08
N TYR A 59 3.77 -16.87 24.86
CA TYR A 59 4.88 -17.34 25.68
C TYR A 59 6.15 -17.52 24.85
N ASN A 60 7.27 -16.99 25.32
CA ASN A 60 8.62 -17.28 24.84
C ASN A 60 9.20 -18.47 25.65
N ASN A 61 8.64 -19.65 25.42
CA ASN A 61 9.08 -20.86 26.09
C ASN A 61 10.39 -21.33 25.46
N ILE A 62 11.48 -21.42 26.24
CA ILE A 62 12.78 -21.88 25.75
C ILE A 62 13.26 -23.02 26.64
N TRP A 63 13.39 -24.22 26.08
CA TRP A 63 13.72 -25.43 26.82
C TRP A 63 14.95 -26.15 26.24
N GLY A 64 15.43 -27.17 26.95
CA GLY A 64 16.55 -28.00 26.53
C GLY A 64 17.91 -27.53 27.05
N SER A 65 18.95 -28.33 26.79
CA SER A 65 20.29 -28.15 27.38
C SER A 65 21.05 -26.89 26.91
N GLY A 66 20.53 -26.15 25.95
CA GLY A 66 21.12 -24.91 25.41
C GLY A 66 20.17 -23.72 25.46
N ALA A 67 19.15 -23.77 26.32
CA ALA A 67 18.19 -22.68 26.44
C ALA A 67 18.87 -21.40 26.93
N GLY A 68 18.85 -20.33 26.13
CA GLY A 68 19.28 -18.97 26.52
C GLY A 68 20.78 -18.72 26.64
N ALA A 69 21.63 -19.62 26.13
CA ALA A 69 23.10 -19.52 26.16
C ALA A 69 23.70 -19.10 24.81
#